data_AF-A0A2W4T0B3-F1
#
_entry.id   AF-A0A2W4T0B3-F1
#
_cell.length_a   1.000
_cell.length_b   1.000
_cell.length_c   1.000
_cell.angle_alpha   90.00
_cell.angle_beta   90.00
_cell.angle_gamma   90.00
#
_symmetry.space_group_name_H-M   'P 1'
#
loop_
_entity.id
_entity.type
_entity.pdbx_description
1 polymer ?
#
loop_
_entity_poly.entity_id
_entity_poly.type
_entity_poly.pdbx_seq_one_letter_code
_entity_poly.pdbx_strand_id
1 'polypeptide(L)'
;MSRRTNIGLLVAWLVFATLSLTYVWGGNPDAIPRPPESFSIWLSNLYGAQDAEDIGKLDVLYMLLVSFIAVSICTSLALFAWKSLRAQ
;
A
#
# COMPACT_ATOMS: atom_id res chain seq x y z
N MET A 1 -4.03 5.26 -28.30
CA MET A 1 -4.45 5.50 -26.90
C MET A 1 -3.71 6.73 -26.38
N SER A 2 -4.42 7.79 -25.95
CA SER A 2 -3.73 9.02 -25.51
C SER A 2 -2.92 8.73 -24.24
N ARG A 3 -1.73 9.33 -24.09
CA ARG A 3 -0.85 9.15 -22.92
C ARG A 3 -1.58 9.41 -21.59
N ARG A 4 -2.60 10.29 -21.60
CA ARG A 4 -3.46 10.61 -20.45
C ARG A 4 -4.39 9.46 -20.06
N THR A 5 -4.94 8.74 -21.04
CA THR A 5 -5.81 7.57 -20.81
C THR A 5 -5.04 6.44 -20.11
N ASN A 6 -3.79 6.22 -20.51
CA ASN A 6 -2.94 5.18 -19.88
C ASN A 6 -2.58 5.53 -18.44
N ILE A 7 -2.33 6.81 -18.14
CA ILE A 7 -2.06 7.26 -16.76
C ILE A 7 -3.31 7.10 -15.91
N GLY A 8 -4.48 7.50 -16.40
CA GLY A 8 -5.74 7.33 -15.66
C GLY A 8 -6.04 5.86 -15.34
N LEU A 9 -5.79 4.96 -16.29
CA LEU A 9 -5.96 3.52 -16.09
C LEU A 9 -4.96 2.97 -15.05
N LEU A 10 -3.70 3.42 -15.08
CA LEU A 10 -2.70 3.03 -14.08
C LEU A 10 -3.07 3.52 -12.68
N VAL A 11 -3.56 4.76 -12.55
CA VAL A 11 -4.01 5.30 -11.26
C VAL A 11 -5.21 4.49 -10.75
N ALA A 12 -6.20 4.24 -11.61
CA ALA A 12 -7.37 3.43 -11.25
C ALA A 12 -6.96 2.00 -10.82
N TRP A 13 -6.01 1.39 -11.53
CA TRP A 13 -5.45 0.09 -11.18
C TRP A 13 -4.75 0.12 -9.82
N LEU A 14 -3.89 1.12 -9.56
CA LEU A 14 -3.18 1.25 -8.29
C LEU A 14 -4.16 1.41 -7.12
N VAL A 15 -5.19 2.25 -7.27
CA VAL A 15 -6.23 2.43 -6.24
C VAL A 15 -6.97 1.12 -6.00
N PHE A 16 -7.44 0.47 -7.05
CA PHE A 16 -8.18 -0.79 -6.95
C PHE A 16 -7.33 -1.89 -6.30
N ALA A 17 -6.11 -2.10 -6.77
CA ALA A 17 -5.20 -3.12 -6.23
C ALA A 17 -4.80 -2.82 -4.78
N THR A 18 -4.59 -1.55 -4.41
CA THR A 18 -4.30 -1.15 -3.03
C THR A 18 -5.49 -1.48 -2.11
N LEU A 19 -6.71 -1.14 -2.53
CA LEU A 19 -7.93 -1.44 -1.75
C LEU A 19 -8.17 -2.95 -1.63
N SER A 20 -8.00 -3.71 -2.72
CA SER A 20 -8.12 -5.18 -2.68
C SER A 20 -7.09 -5.80 -1.74
N LEU A 21 -5.83 -5.36 -1.80
CA LEU A 21 -4.78 -5.89 -0.92
C LEU A 21 -5.04 -5.53 0.54
N THR A 22 -5.48 -4.29 0.81
CA THR A 22 -5.89 -3.87 2.16
C THR A 22 -7.05 -4.71 2.68
N TYR A 23 -8.06 -5.00 1.84
CA TYR A 23 -9.19 -5.85 2.22
C TYR A 23 -8.77 -7.30 2.52
N VAL A 24 -7.92 -7.88 1.67
CA VAL A 24 -7.38 -9.25 1.85
C VAL A 24 -6.60 -9.35 3.15
N TRP A 25 -5.78 -8.34 3.47
CA TRP A 25 -5.04 -8.29 4.71
C TRP A 25 -5.92 -8.00 5.93
N GLY A 26 -6.99 -7.22 5.78
CA GLY A 26 -8.00 -7.02 6.82
C GLY A 26 -8.63 -8.32 7.31
N GLY A 27 -8.82 -9.29 6.41
CA GLY A 27 -9.29 -10.64 6.76
C GLY A 27 -8.21 -11.57 7.31
N ASN A 28 -6.92 -11.23 7.15
CA ASN A 28 -5.78 -12.04 7.56
C ASN A 28 -4.69 -11.15 8.19
N PRO A 29 -4.92 -10.59 9.39
CA PRO A 29 -4.00 -9.63 10.01
C PRO A 29 -2.60 -10.22 10.29
N ASP A 30 -2.50 -11.54 10.45
CA ASP A 30 -1.22 -12.24 10.65
C ASP A 30 -0.36 -12.30 9.38
N ALA A 31 -0.93 -12.03 8.20
CA ALA A 31 -0.19 -12.00 6.95
C ALA A 31 0.55 -10.67 6.73
N ILE A 32 0.28 -9.64 7.54
CA ILE A 32 0.97 -8.37 7.46
C ILE A 32 2.25 -8.40 8.30
N PRO A 33 3.36 -7.89 7.74
CA PRO A 33 4.53 -7.59 8.55
C PRO A 33 4.16 -6.54 9.60
N ARG A 34 4.20 -6.96 10.87
CA ARG A 34 3.97 -6.06 12.01
C ARG A 34 4.86 -4.83 11.88
N PRO A 35 4.31 -3.62 12.09
CA PRO A 35 5.13 -2.42 12.06
C PRO A 35 6.27 -2.56 13.07
N PRO A 36 7.50 -2.11 12.73
CA PRO A 36 8.58 -2.07 13.69
C PRO A 36 8.17 -1.17 14.87
N GLU A 37 8.50 -1.58 16.09
CA GLU A 37 8.07 -0.86 17.31
C GLU A 37 8.45 0.62 17.29
N SER A 38 9.63 0.95 16.76
CA SER A 38 10.08 2.33 16.59
C SER A 38 9.16 3.17 15.71
N PHE A 39 8.56 2.57 14.68
CA PHE A 39 7.61 3.23 13.81
C PHE A 39 6.26 3.41 14.51
N SER A 40 5.77 2.39 15.22
CA SER A 40 4.52 2.48 16.00
C SER A 40 4.60 3.57 17.08
N ILE A 41 5.73 3.65 17.80
CA ILE A 41 5.99 4.67 18.81
C ILE A 41 6.08 6.07 18.18
N TRP A 42 6.79 6.21 17.05
CA TRP A 42 6.85 7.47 16.32
C TRP A 42 5.47 7.93 15.84
N LEU A 43 4.67 7.02 15.29
CA LEU A 43 3.35 7.30 14.76
C LEU A 43 2.37 7.69 15.88
N SER A 44 2.41 6.98 17.01
CA SER A 44 1.64 7.30 18.22
C SER A 44 1.99 8.70 18.75
N ASN A 45 3.28 9.03 18.82
CA ASN A 45 3.74 10.35 19.25
C ASN A 45 3.34 11.48 18.28
N LEU A 46 3.32 11.19 16.97
CA LEU A 46 3.00 12.18 15.93
C LEU A 46 1.50 12.48 15.86
N TYR A 47 0.65 11.48 16.10
CA TYR A 47 -0.80 11.65 16.13
C TYR A 47 -1.35 12.06 17.51
N GLY A 48 -0.53 12.00 18.57
CA GLY A 48 -0.98 12.31 19.93
C GLY A 48 -2.05 11.33 20.45
N ALA A 49 -2.06 10.11 19.91
CA ALA A 49 -3.09 9.12 20.18
C ALA A 49 -2.99 8.63 21.64
N GLN A 50 -3.93 9.07 22.50
CA GLN A 50 -4.05 8.60 23.88
C GLN A 50 -5.12 7.51 24.04
N ASP A 51 -6.01 7.33 23.05
CA ASP A 51 -7.14 6.41 23.10
C ASP A 51 -7.06 5.29 22.06
N ALA A 52 -7.61 4.12 22.41
CA ALA A 52 -7.60 2.90 21.58
C ALA A 52 -8.30 3.07 20.23
N GLU A 53 -9.25 4.00 20.12
CA GLU A 53 -9.95 4.32 18.86
C GLU A 53 -9.01 4.96 17.83
N ASP A 54 -8.11 5.84 18.30
CA ASP A 54 -7.13 6.49 17.41
C ASP A 54 -6.04 5.51 16.98
N ILE A 55 -5.64 4.60 17.87
CA ILE A 55 -4.70 3.53 17.55
C ILE A 55 -5.25 2.62 16.42
N GLY A 56 -6.55 2.30 16.45
CA GLY A 56 -7.19 1.52 15.38
C GLY A 56 -7.21 2.24 14.02
N LYS A 57 -7.40 3.58 14.02
CA LYS A 57 -7.33 4.39 12.78
C LYS A 57 -5.90 4.44 12.23
N LEU A 58 -4.90 4.52 13.11
CA LEU A 58 -3.49 4.46 12.71
C LEU A 58 -3.14 3.12 12.05
N ASP A 59 -3.68 2.02 12.57
CA ASP A 59 -3.39 0.68 12.05
C ASP A 59 -3.96 0.50 10.62
N VAL A 60 -5.20 0.96 10.39
CA VAL A 60 -5.80 0.97 9.04
C VAL A 60 -4.99 1.85 8.07
N LEU A 61 -4.50 3.00 8.53
CA LEU A 61 -3.70 3.92 7.72
C LEU A 61 -2.32 3.34 7.38
N TYR A 62 -1.70 2.64 8.33
CA TYR A 62 -0.49 1.86 8.11
C TYR A 62 -0.73 0.74 7.09
N MET A 63 -1.81 -0.02 7.25
CA MET A 63 -2.22 -1.09 6.33
C MET A 63 -2.37 -0.60 4.89
N LEU A 64 -3.00 0.56 4.72
CA LEU A 64 -3.17 1.22 3.43
C LEU A 64 -1.82 1.65 2.83
N LEU A 65 -0.95 2.26 3.64
CA LEU A 65 0.37 2.70 3.20
C LEU A 65 1.25 1.52 2.75
N VAL A 66 1.31 0.46 3.55
CA VAL A 66 2.08 -0.75 3.21
C VAL A 66 1.51 -1.39 1.95
N SER A 67 0.18 -1.46 1.82
CA SER A 67 -0.47 -1.99 0.62
C SER A 67 -0.12 -1.17 -0.63
N PHE A 68 -0.15 0.15 -0.52
CA PHE A 68 0.18 1.05 -1.63
C PHE A 68 1.64 0.88 -2.08
N ILE A 69 2.58 0.83 -1.13
CA ILE A 69 4.00 0.61 -1.41
C ILE A 69 4.21 -0.74 -2.10
N ALA A 70 3.62 -1.82 -1.55
CA ALA A 70 3.73 -3.16 -2.10
C ALA A 70 3.20 -3.23 -3.54
N VAL A 71 1.99 -2.71 -3.78
CA VAL A 71 1.37 -2.66 -5.11
C VAL A 71 2.21 -1.83 -6.08
N SER A 72 2.76 -0.70 -5.64
CA SER A 72 3.60 0.17 -6.47
C SER A 72 4.91 -0.51 -6.87
N ILE A 73 5.57 -1.22 -5.94
CA ILE A 73 6.78 -2.01 -6.21
C ILE A 73 6.46 -3.14 -7.19
N CYS A 74 5.41 -3.93 -6.94
CA CYS A 74 4.99 -5.02 -7.83
C CYS A 74 4.65 -4.51 -9.24
N THR A 75 3.94 -3.39 -9.34
CA THR A 75 3.59 -2.78 -10.63
C THR A 75 4.84 -2.28 -11.35
N SER A 76 5.77 -1.64 -10.62
CA SER A 76 7.05 -1.18 -11.17
C SER A 76 7.91 -2.34 -11.68
N LEU A 77 8.01 -3.42 -10.90
CA LEU A 77 8.73 -4.63 -11.27
C LEU A 77 8.10 -5.31 -12.48
N ALA A 78 6.77 -5.42 -12.53
CA ALA A 78 6.07 -6.00 -13.68
C ALA A 78 6.31 -5.18 -14.95
N LEU A 79 6.27 -3.84 -14.86
CA LEU A 79 6.58 -2.96 -15.99
C LEU A 79 8.05 -3.06 -16.41
N PHE A 80 8.97 -3.18 -15.45
CA PHE A 80 10.39 -3.35 -15.72
C PHE A 80 10.68 -4.69 -16.39
N ALA A 81 10.12 -5.79 -15.88
CA ALA A 81 10.24 -7.13 -16.47
C ALA A 81 9.66 -7.18 -17.88
N TRP A 82 8.48 -6.58 -18.10
CA TRP A 82 7.87 -6.47 -19.43
C TRP A 82 8.77 -5.70 -20.40
N LYS A 83 9.34 -4.57 -19.96
CA LYS A 83 10.28 -3.80 -20.78
C LYS A 83 11.54 -4.59 -21.10
N SER A 84 12.09 -5.31 -20.13
CA SER A 84 13.28 -6.15 -20.31
C SER A 84 13.02 -7.28 -21.30
N LEU A 85 11.85 -7.92 -21.25
CA LEU A 85 11.45 -8.99 -22.17
C LEU A 85 11.19 -8.50 -23.60
N ARG A 86 10.80 -7.23 -23.79
CA ARG A 86 10.66 -6.62 -25.12
C ARG A 86 11.96 -6.07 -25.70
N ALA A 87 12.99 -5.90 -24.88
CA ALA A 87 14.29 -5.39 -25.29
C ALA A 87 15.25 -6.51 -25.74
N GLN A 88 14.88 -7.77 -25.49
CA GLN A 88 15.52 -8.98 -26.03
C GLN A 88 14.80 -9.41 -27.31
#